data_AF-A0A2D5F725-F1
#
_entry.id   AF-A0A2D5F725-F1
#
_cell.length_a   1.000
_cell.length_b   1.000
_cell.length_c   1.000
_cell.angle_alpha   90.00
_cell.angle_beta   90.00
_cell.angle_gamma   90.00
#
_symmetry.space_group_name_H-M   'P 1'
#
loop_
_entity.id
_entity.type
_entity.pdbx_description
1 polymer ?
#
loop_
_entity_poly.entity_id
_entity_poly.type
_entity_poly.pdbx_seq_one_letter_code
_entity_poly.pdbx_strand_id
1 'polypeptide(L)'
;MNEKIQIRAVSAPWHSGVELLVRHGDSVGVSINMETLDHNRAVEPTVRIGRDEAQTLMDDLWTAGLRPTEGTGSAGSLQATEKHLSDMRKIAFKQLGM
;
A
#
# COMPACT_ATOMS: atom_id res chain seq x y z
N MET A 1 2.70 -28.75 -9.93
CA MET A 1 2.74 -27.28 -9.92
C MET A 1 2.52 -26.87 -8.48
N ASN A 2 3.41 -26.09 -7.87
CA ASN A 2 3.16 -25.57 -6.52
C ASN A 2 2.08 -24.49 -6.65
N GLU A 3 0.91 -24.72 -6.07
CA GLU A 3 -0.14 -23.72 -6.02
C GLU A 3 0.36 -22.52 -5.21
N LYS A 4 0.04 -21.31 -5.66
CA LYS A 4 0.46 -20.09 -4.99
C LYS A 4 -0.67 -19.57 -4.12
N ILE A 5 -0.32 -19.01 -2.96
CA ILE A 5 -1.28 -18.30 -2.10
C ILE A 5 -1.71 -17.03 -2.83
N GLN A 6 -3.00 -16.73 -2.84
CA GLN A 6 -3.57 -15.51 -3.40
C GLN A 6 -4.30 -14.75 -2.29
N ILE A 7 -4.03 -13.45 -2.17
CA ILE A 7 -4.78 -12.56 -1.28
C ILE A 7 -5.46 -11.53 -2.16
N ARG A 8 -6.79 -11.48 -2.10
CA ARG A 8 -7.62 -10.56 -2.88
C ARG A 8 -8.31 -9.57 -1.96
N ALA A 9 -8.45 -8.33 -2.40
CA ALA A 9 -9.15 -7.30 -1.65
C ALA A 9 -10.37 -6.77 -2.41
N VAL A 10 -11.47 -6.52 -1.69
CA VAL A 10 -12.70 -5.93 -2.27
C VAL A 10 -13.25 -4.83 -1.38
N SER A 11 -13.82 -3.80 -1.98
CA SER A 11 -14.53 -2.76 -1.22
C SER A 11 -15.73 -3.36 -0.51
N ALA A 12 -15.90 -3.02 0.77
CA ALA A 12 -17.01 -3.43 1.62
C ALA A 12 -17.75 -2.19 2.16
N PRO A 13 -18.63 -1.58 1.34
CA PRO A 13 -19.31 -0.33 1.70
C PRO A 13 -20.20 -0.43 2.94
N TRP A 14 -20.67 -1.64 3.28
CA TRP A 14 -21.55 -1.88 4.43
C TRP A 14 -20.89 -1.64 5.78
N HIS A 15 -19.55 -1.70 5.87
CA HIS A 15 -18.82 -1.36 7.09
C HIS A 15 -17.70 -0.34 6.84
N SER A 16 -17.80 0.42 5.74
CA SER A 16 -16.84 1.45 5.33
C SER A 16 -15.38 0.93 5.31
N GLY A 17 -15.17 -0.25 4.74
CA GLY A 17 -13.85 -0.89 4.76
C GLY A 17 -13.56 -1.72 3.52
N VAL A 18 -12.64 -2.66 3.69
CA VAL A 18 -12.20 -3.61 2.68
C VAL A 18 -12.20 -5.00 3.29
N GLU A 19 -12.66 -5.98 2.52
CA GLU A 19 -12.61 -7.39 2.89
C GLU A 19 -11.47 -8.10 2.15
N LEU A 20 -10.85 -9.07 2.81
CA LEU A 20 -9.73 -9.84 2.28
C LEU A 20 -10.11 -11.31 2.15
N LEU A 21 -9.84 -11.89 0.98
CA LEU A 21 -9.96 -13.31 0.73
C LEU A 21 -8.58 -13.93 0.54
N VAL A 22 -8.28 -14.99 1.30
CA VAL A 22 -7.06 -15.79 1.12
C VAL A 22 -7.44 -17.11 0.45
N ARG A 23 -6.73 -17.47 -0.63
CA ARG A 23 -6.93 -18.72 -1.38
C ARG A 23 -5.60 -19.41 -1.68
N HIS A 24 -5.59 -20.75 -1.70
CA HIS A 24 -4.46 -21.56 -2.13
C HIS A 24 -4.99 -22.78 -2.91
N GLY A 25 -4.92 -22.71 -4.24
CA GLY A 25 -5.60 -23.69 -5.10
C GLY A 25 -7.11 -23.68 -4.90
N ASP A 26 -7.65 -24.84 -4.54
CA ASP A 26 -9.06 -25.05 -4.20
C ASP A 26 -9.39 -24.78 -2.72
N SER A 27 -8.39 -24.41 -1.91
CA SER A 27 -8.57 -24.12 -0.48
C SER A 27 -8.77 -22.62 -0.23
N VAL A 28 -9.64 -22.26 0.71
CA VAL A 28 -9.90 -20.87 1.13
C VAL A 28 -9.66 -20.68 2.63
N GLY A 29 -9.21 -19.49 3.02
CA GLY A 29 -9.10 -19.09 4.42
C GLY A 29 -10.47 -18.76 5.00
N VAL A 30 -10.77 -19.28 6.19
CA VAL A 30 -12.12 -19.19 6.80
C VAL A 30 -12.17 -18.36 8.09
N SER A 31 -11.08 -18.27 8.85
CA SER A 31 -11.03 -17.49 10.10
C SER A 31 -9.61 -17.06 10.46
N ILE A 32 -9.51 -15.94 11.17
CA ILE A 32 -8.27 -15.47 11.82
C ILE A 32 -8.52 -15.49 13.32
N ASN A 33 -7.74 -16.30 14.04
CA ASN A 33 -7.78 -16.38 15.51
C ASN A 33 -6.70 -15.49 16.11
N MET A 34 -7.06 -14.72 17.13
CA MET A 34 -6.13 -13.86 17.86
C MET A 34 -5.75 -14.53 19.18
N GLU A 35 -4.47 -14.54 19.50
CA GLU A 35 -3.93 -15.06 20.76
C GLU A 35 -3.19 -13.97 21.52
N THR A 36 -3.29 -13.97 22.85
CA THR A 36 -2.48 -13.09 23.70
C THR A 36 -1.02 -13.54 23.62
N LEU A 37 -0.13 -12.60 23.32
CA LEU A 37 1.30 -12.85 23.30
C LEU A 37 1.91 -12.57 24.67
N ASP A 38 2.60 -13.57 25.20
CA ASP A 38 3.51 -13.36 26.34
C ASP A 38 4.69 -12.49 25.90
N HIS A 39 5.18 -11.65 26.82
CA HIS A 39 6.33 -10.79 26.58
C HIS A 39 7.54 -11.64 26.14
N ASN A 40 8.27 -11.17 25.11
CA ASN A 40 9.47 -11.82 24.52
C ASN A 40 9.26 -13.09 23.68
N ARG A 41 8.08 -13.35 23.11
CA ARG A 41 7.91 -14.42 22.13
C ARG A 41 8.14 -13.95 20.69
N ALA A 42 8.98 -14.66 19.93
CA ALA A 42 9.04 -14.50 18.48
C ALA A 42 7.79 -15.11 17.83
N VAL A 43 7.15 -14.37 16.93
CA VAL A 43 5.89 -14.77 16.28
C VAL A 43 6.13 -14.91 14.79
N GLU A 44 5.68 -16.04 14.24
CA GLU A 44 5.67 -16.24 12.80
C GLU A 44 4.56 -15.41 12.13
N PRO A 45 4.79 -14.84 10.94
CA PRO A 45 3.76 -14.10 10.21
C PRO A 45 2.53 -14.96 9.93
N THR A 46 1.33 -14.39 10.06
CA THR A 46 0.05 -15.06 9.77
C THR A 46 -0.05 -15.54 8.32
N VAL A 47 0.57 -14.81 7.39
CA VAL A 47 0.61 -15.18 5.97
C VAL A 47 1.92 -14.72 5.35
N ARG A 48 2.46 -15.53 4.43
CA ARG A 48 3.64 -15.22 3.63
C ARG A 48 3.24 -15.27 2.15
N ILE A 49 3.50 -14.20 1.43
CA ILE A 49 3.20 -14.08 -0.01
C ILE A 49 4.42 -13.61 -0.78
N GLY A 50 4.48 -13.93 -2.07
CA GLY A 50 5.52 -13.44 -2.97
C GLY A 50 5.23 -12.03 -3.47
N ARG A 51 6.15 -11.49 -4.28
CA ARG A 51 6.05 -10.13 -4.82
C ARG A 51 4.87 -9.98 -5.78
N ASP A 52 4.61 -10.99 -6.61
CA ASP A 52 3.53 -10.95 -7.61
C ASP A 52 2.15 -10.91 -6.92
N GLU A 53 2.01 -11.71 -5.86
CA GLU A 53 0.81 -11.77 -5.04
C GLU A 53 0.62 -10.47 -4.27
N ALA A 54 1.70 -9.89 -3.75
CA ALA A 54 1.67 -8.59 -3.07
C ALA A 54 1.28 -7.46 -4.02
N GLN A 55 1.77 -7.47 -5.27
CA GLN A 55 1.38 -6.50 -6.28
C GLN A 55 -0.11 -6.62 -6.62
N THR A 56 -0.61 -7.85 -6.79
CA THR A 56 -2.03 -8.10 -7.02
C THR A 56 -2.90 -7.55 -5.87
N LEU A 57 -2.48 -7.78 -4.62
CA LEU A 57 -3.16 -7.22 -3.46
C LEU A 57 -3.14 -5.67 -3.46
N MET A 58 -2.01 -5.06 -3.82
CA MET A 58 -1.92 -3.59 -3.96
C MET A 58 -2.88 -3.05 -5.02
N ASP A 59 -2.98 -3.72 -6.16
CA ASP A 59 -3.86 -3.31 -7.26
C ASP A 59 -5.35 -3.47 -6.89
N ASP A 60 -5.69 -4.52 -6.15
CA ASP A 60 -7.03 -4.72 -5.60
C ASP A 60 -7.39 -3.63 -4.57
N LEU A 61 -6.47 -3.31 -3.64
CA LEU A 61 -6.65 -2.23 -2.67
C LEU A 61 -6.81 -0.88 -3.38
N TRP A 62 -6.03 -0.65 -4.43
CA TRP A 62 -6.17 0.54 -5.27
C TRP A 62 -7.56 0.59 -5.92
N THR A 63 -8.02 -0.53 -6.47
CA THR A 63 -9.35 -0.63 -7.08
C THR A 63 -10.47 -0.42 -6.04
N ALA A 64 -10.28 -0.88 -4.82
CA ALA A 64 -11.18 -0.67 -3.68
C ALA A 64 -11.18 0.77 -3.13
N GLY A 65 -10.39 1.67 -3.72
CA GLY A 65 -10.33 3.09 -3.35
C GLY A 65 -9.30 3.43 -2.28
N LEU A 66 -8.48 2.47 -1.84
CA LEU A 66 -7.41 2.73 -0.88
C LEU A 66 -6.15 3.23 -1.58
N ARG A 67 -5.49 4.22 -0.97
CA ARG A 67 -4.23 4.78 -1.44
C ARG A 67 -3.24 4.77 -0.27
N PRO A 68 -1.94 4.58 -0.52
CA PRO A 68 -0.94 4.85 0.52
C PRO A 68 -1.15 6.28 1.03
N THR A 69 -1.17 6.49 2.34
CA THR A 69 -1.41 7.81 2.94
C THR A 69 -0.36 8.82 2.48
N GLU A 70 0.89 8.39 2.41
CA GLU A 70 2.04 9.15 1.87
C GLU A 70 2.11 9.16 0.32
N GLY A 71 1.27 8.35 -0.34
CA GLY A 71 1.15 8.23 -1.80
C GLY A 71 0.00 9.05 -2.38
N THR A 72 -0.66 9.89 -1.57
CA THR A 72 -1.71 10.82 -2.00
C THR A 72 -1.14 12.01 -2.80
N GLY A 73 -0.43 11.71 -3.89
CA GLY A 73 -0.30 12.55 -5.08
C GLY A 73 0.43 13.88 -4.98
N SER A 74 0.87 14.34 -3.80
CA SER A 74 1.33 15.73 -3.65
C SER A 74 2.71 15.90 -3.03
N ALA A 75 3.20 15.02 -2.14
CA ALA A 75 4.49 15.27 -1.48
C ALA A 75 5.68 15.35 -2.47
N GLY A 76 5.79 14.39 -3.40
CA GLY A 76 6.85 14.38 -4.40
C GLY A 76 6.66 15.38 -5.55
N SER A 77 5.41 15.59 -5.99
CA SER A 77 5.08 16.53 -7.07
C SER A 77 5.12 17.99 -6.60
N LEU A 78 4.66 18.29 -5.38
CA LEU A 78 4.86 19.59 -4.72
C LEU A 78 6.34 19.84 -4.52
N GLN A 79 7.10 18.90 -3.96
CA GLN A 79 8.53 19.11 -3.74
C GLN A 79 9.29 19.36 -5.05
N ALA A 80 8.94 18.65 -6.13
CA ALA A 80 9.49 18.91 -7.46
C ALA A 80 9.09 20.28 -8.00
N THR A 81 7.84 20.70 -7.80
CA THR A 81 7.31 22.01 -8.23
C THR A 81 7.93 23.15 -7.43
N GLU A 82 8.08 23.01 -6.11
CA GLU A 82 8.73 23.98 -5.22
C GLU A 82 10.20 24.17 -5.58
N LYS A 83 10.91 23.07 -5.84
CA LYS A 83 12.30 23.13 -6.29
C LYS A 83 12.41 23.84 -7.65
N HIS A 84 11.49 23.54 -8.57
CA HIS A 84 11.43 24.20 -9.86
C HIS A 84 11.15 25.71 -9.74
N LEU A 85 10.16 26.12 -8.93
CA LEU A 85 9.84 27.52 -8.66
C LEU A 85 11.00 28.27 -7.99
N SER A 86 11.70 27.61 -7.06
CA SER A 86 12.89 28.16 -6.40
C SER A 86 14.00 28.46 -7.42
N ASP A 87 14.23 27.57 -8.37
CA ASP A 87 15.25 27.77 -9.41
C ASP A 87 14.85 28.86 -10.42
N MET A 88 13.57 28.93 -10.81
CA MET A 88 13.05 30.03 -11.64
C MET A 88 13.23 31.38 -10.94
N ARG A 89 12.95 31.43 -9.63
CA ARG A 89 13.12 32.65 -8.82
C ARG A 89 14.58 33.10 -8.76
N LYS A 90 15.53 32.17 -8.61
CA LYS A 90 16.98 32.50 -8.63
C LYS A 90 17.40 33.07 -9.98
N ILE A 91 16.91 32.52 -11.09
CA ILE A 91 17.23 33.01 -12.43
C ILE A 91 16.67 34.43 -12.63
N ALA A 92 15.42 34.67 -12.24
CA ALA A 92 14.79 35.98 -12.35
C ALA A 92 15.54 37.05 -11.54
N PHE A 93 15.88 36.77 -10.28
CA PHE A 93 16.63 37.72 -9.45
C PHE A 93 18.04 37.99 -10.00
N LYS A 94 18.74 36.95 -10.47
CA LYS A 94 20.05 37.09 -11.11
C LYS A 94 19.99 37.92 -12.40
N GLN A 95 18.94 37.79 -13.20
CA GLN A 95 18.74 38.61 -14.41
C GLN A 95 18.39 40.07 -14.10
N LEU A 96 17.75 40.32 -12.96
CA LEU A 96 17.41 41.66 -12.48
C LEU A 96 18.55 42.35 -11.72
N GLY A 97 19.71 41.71 -11.58
CA GLY A 97 20.89 42.28 -10.91
C GLY A 97 20.75 42.40 -9.39
N MET A 98 19.84 41.62 -8.79
CA MET A 98 19.63 41.52 -7.33
C MET A 98 20.31 40.29 -6.75
#